data_AF-A0A0S8EKF3-F1
#
_entry.id   AF-A0A0S8EKF3-F1
#
_cell.length_a   1.000
_cell.length_b   1.000
_cell.length_c   1.000
_cell.angle_alpha   90.00
_cell.angle_beta   90.00
_cell.angle_gamma   90.00
#
_symmetry.space_group_name_H-M   'P 1'
#
loop_
_entity.id
_entity.type
_entity.pdbx_description
1 polymer ?
#
loop_
_entity_poly.entity_id
_entity_poly.type
_entity_poly.pdbx_seq_one_letter_code
_entity_poly.pdbx_strand_id
1 'polypeptide(L)'
;MFWRKKPKKTDEKRRKRRKHRRERSGMEQTLESFVVEEIEIGAVPSAGPVPENARLGRRRRRKSFSGIRFAFGWIGLWLLIVAAGMVTRTIWPPDETRLLALAWDMWHRGDWLTPQLNGEPWFRQGPATLWLVLSGWQFLGLNDWWPRLLPALGGLFVLLLTSVFAHKLWPDQKEVVRYAPVLLLGSALWAMFQTLALDHLLLVCVTLLTMMAVYAYAGGGRAAAPVLGILIGMSMLVGGPVALVYVMPAMLLAPLWAHRDGKSGWSAWYGTVLLALVIGAGLWLA
;
A
#
# COMPACT_ATOMS: atom_id res chain seq x y z
N MET A 1 1.54 78.10 -33.28
CA MET A 1 0.87 77.13 -32.38
C MET A 1 1.81 75.94 -32.17
N PHE A 2 2.28 75.75 -30.93
CA PHE A 2 3.05 74.61 -30.39
C PHE A 2 4.31 74.09 -31.11
N TRP A 3 5.48 74.63 -30.73
CA TRP A 3 6.78 73.95 -30.82
C TRP A 3 6.85 72.81 -29.78
N ARG A 4 6.77 71.54 -30.22
CA ARG A 4 7.10 70.37 -29.39
C ARG A 4 8.61 70.13 -29.45
N LYS A 5 9.35 70.57 -28.41
CA LYS A 5 10.77 70.25 -28.24
C LYS A 5 10.95 68.72 -28.12
N LYS A 6 11.78 68.14 -29.00
CA LYS A 6 12.24 66.75 -28.90
C LYS A 6 12.99 66.57 -27.56
N PRO A 7 12.71 65.53 -26.76
CA PRO A 7 13.46 65.28 -25.53
C PRO A 7 14.92 64.95 -25.87
N LYS A 8 15.86 65.60 -25.16
CA LYS A 8 17.30 65.42 -25.31
C LYS A 8 17.69 63.96 -24.99
N LYS A 9 18.53 63.33 -25.82
CA LYS A 9 19.09 61.97 -25.67
C LYS A 9 19.67 61.65 -24.27
N THR A 10 19.97 62.67 -23.46
CA THR A 10 20.46 62.56 -22.08
C THR A 10 19.40 62.06 -21.08
N ASP A 11 18.11 62.37 -21.29
CA ASP A 11 17.04 61.95 -20.37
C ASP A 11 16.66 60.47 -20.54
N GLU A 12 16.75 59.95 -21.76
CA GLU A 12 16.47 58.54 -22.04
C GLU A 12 17.53 57.61 -21.42
N LYS A 13 18.81 58.00 -21.49
CA LYS A 13 19.90 57.28 -20.82
C LYS A 13 19.75 57.30 -19.29
N ARG A 14 19.31 58.43 -18.70
CA ARG A 14 19.01 58.51 -17.26
C ARG A 14 17.84 57.63 -16.86
N ARG A 15 16.78 57.55 -17.68
CA ARG A 15 15.63 56.65 -17.45
C ARG A 15 16.03 55.17 -17.52
N LYS A 16 16.82 54.76 -18.52
CA LYS A 16 17.31 53.37 -18.63
C LYS A 16 18.21 52.99 -17.46
N ARG A 17 19.13 53.87 -17.02
CA ARG A 17 19.97 53.64 -15.83
C ARG A 17 19.15 53.54 -14.54
N ARG A 18 18.12 54.37 -14.36
CA ARG A 18 17.22 54.29 -13.19
C ARG A 18 16.39 53.00 -13.17
N LYS A 19 15.93 52.52 -14.33
CA LYS A 19 15.20 51.25 -14.45
C LYS A 19 16.10 50.07 -14.08
N HIS A 20 17.31 50.03 -14.62
CA HIS A 20 18.26 48.95 -14.35
C HIS A 20 18.72 48.89 -12.88
N ARG A 21 18.83 50.06 -12.22
CA ARG A 21 19.17 50.14 -10.79
C ARG A 21 18.01 49.70 -9.89
N ARG A 22 16.75 49.91 -10.30
CA ARG A 22 15.56 49.40 -9.58
C ARG A 22 15.42 47.88 -9.71
N GLU A 23 15.70 47.31 -10.89
CA GLU A 23 15.67 45.86 -11.10
C GLU A 23 16.76 45.14 -10.29
N ARG A 24 17.99 45.70 -10.20
CA ARG A 24 19.04 45.15 -9.32
C ARG A 24 18.67 45.20 -7.84
N SER A 25 18.09 46.32 -7.39
CA SER A 25 17.64 46.47 -5.99
C SER A 25 16.51 45.49 -5.63
N GLY A 26 15.60 45.19 -6.57
CA GLY A 26 14.56 44.18 -6.35
C GLY A 26 15.13 42.76 -6.29
N MET A 27 16.09 42.43 -7.15
CA MET A 27 16.75 41.12 -7.15
C MET A 27 17.62 40.92 -5.91
N GLU A 28 18.33 41.95 -5.43
CA GLU A 28 19.05 41.93 -4.16
C GLU A 28 18.09 41.73 -2.98
N GLN A 29 16.94 42.41 -2.95
CA GLN A 29 15.91 42.17 -1.92
C GLN A 29 15.31 40.76 -1.98
N THR A 30 15.17 40.20 -3.18
CA THR A 30 14.65 38.82 -3.36
C THR A 30 15.69 37.80 -2.91
N LEU A 31 16.97 38.05 -3.19
CA LEU A 31 18.07 37.21 -2.71
C LEU A 31 18.26 37.34 -1.20
N GLU A 32 18.15 38.53 -0.62
CA GLU A 32 18.14 38.73 0.82
C GLU A 32 16.95 38.03 1.48
N SER A 33 15.74 38.06 0.89
CA SER A 33 14.60 37.32 1.44
C SER A 33 14.80 35.79 1.34
N PHE A 34 15.35 35.29 0.24
CA PHE A 34 15.67 33.86 0.09
C PHE A 34 16.77 33.40 1.05
N VAL A 35 17.81 34.21 1.27
CA VAL A 35 18.90 33.91 2.22
C VAL A 35 18.43 33.98 3.67
N VAL A 36 17.56 34.94 4.01
CA VAL A 36 16.96 35.03 5.36
C VAL A 36 16.06 33.83 5.65
N GLU A 37 15.28 33.38 4.66
CA GLU A 37 14.42 32.19 4.79
C GLU A 37 15.25 30.90 4.93
N GLU A 38 16.39 30.79 4.26
CA GLU A 38 17.28 29.63 4.37
C GLU A 38 18.05 29.58 5.72
N ILE A 39 18.40 30.75 6.28
CA ILE A 39 19.03 30.85 7.62
C ILE A 39 18.03 30.51 8.74
N GLU A 40 16.74 30.85 8.59
CA GLU A 40 15.70 30.44 9.55
C GLU A 40 15.45 28.92 9.55
N ILE A 41 15.72 28.22 8.44
CA ILE A 41 15.59 26.76 8.33
C ILE A 41 16.84 26.03 8.88
N GLY A 42 17.99 26.70 8.99
CA GLY A 42 19.27 26.13 9.44
C GLY A 42 19.66 26.36 10.91
N ALA A 43 18.94 27.21 11.66
CA ALA A 43 19.27 27.51 13.04
C ALA A 43 18.76 26.43 14.00
N VAL A 44 19.60 25.44 14.29
CA VAL A 44 19.49 24.60 15.50
C VAL A 44 19.46 25.54 16.71
N PRO A 45 18.40 25.57 17.54
CA PRO A 45 18.38 26.43 18.72
C PRO A 45 19.54 26.05 19.65
N SER A 46 20.53 26.93 19.77
CA SER A 46 21.55 26.82 20.82
C SER A 46 20.84 26.82 22.17
N ALA A 47 20.96 25.71 22.89
CA ALA A 47 20.35 25.51 24.19
C ALA A 47 20.86 26.55 25.20
N GLY A 48 20.11 27.64 25.40
CA GLY A 48 20.20 28.43 26.62
C GLY A 48 19.66 27.60 27.80
N PRO A 49 20.07 27.91 29.06
CA PRO A 49 19.63 27.15 30.22
C PRO A 49 18.10 27.22 30.33
N VAL A 50 17.46 26.06 30.16
CA VAL A 50 16.01 25.91 30.19
C VAL A 50 15.52 26.08 31.63
N PRO A 51 14.62 27.03 31.93
CA PRO A 51 14.01 27.11 33.26
C PRO A 51 13.20 25.84 33.54
N GLU A 52 13.44 25.26 34.72
CA GLU A 52 13.02 23.92 35.15
C GLU A 52 11.49 23.72 35.23
N ASN A 53 10.72 24.81 35.16
CA ASN A 53 9.27 24.84 35.32
C ASN A 53 8.46 24.83 34.01
N ALA A 54 9.09 24.75 32.83
CA ALA A 54 8.36 24.75 31.54
C ALA A 54 7.84 23.37 31.06
N ARG A 55 8.06 22.28 31.80
CA ARG A 55 7.78 20.89 31.35
C ARG A 55 6.37 20.35 31.64
N LEU A 56 5.38 21.21 31.92
CA LEU A 56 3.99 20.76 32.13
C LEU A 56 2.98 21.40 31.17
N GLY A 57 3.40 21.68 29.94
CA GLY A 57 2.47 21.84 28.83
C GLY A 57 1.95 20.47 28.38
N ARG A 58 0.88 19.96 29.02
CA ARG A 58 0.05 18.88 28.44
C ARG A 58 -0.42 19.34 27.06
N ARG A 59 0.33 18.99 26.00
CA ARG A 59 -0.13 19.06 24.61
C ARG A 59 -1.39 18.20 24.54
N ARG A 60 -2.55 18.84 24.68
CA ARG A 60 -3.86 18.24 24.42
C ARG A 60 -3.76 17.62 23.04
N ARG A 61 -3.69 16.29 23.01
CA ARG A 61 -3.66 15.45 21.81
C ARG A 61 -4.99 15.65 21.10
N ARG A 62 -5.13 16.73 20.32
CA ARG A 62 -6.24 16.90 19.38
C ARG A 62 -6.16 15.70 18.45
N LYS A 63 -6.99 14.68 18.68
CA LYS A 63 -7.17 13.58 17.74
C LYS A 63 -7.49 14.24 16.41
N SER A 64 -6.57 14.13 15.45
CA SER A 64 -6.71 14.82 14.18
C SER A 64 -7.85 14.14 13.41
N PHE A 65 -9.04 14.75 13.47
CA PHE A 65 -10.20 14.37 12.65
C PHE A 65 -9.88 14.40 11.14
N SER A 66 -8.75 15.00 10.72
CA SER A 66 -8.25 14.96 9.35
C SER A 66 -7.94 13.56 8.84
N GLY A 67 -7.52 12.62 9.70
CA GLY A 67 -7.17 11.27 9.26
C GLY A 67 -8.39 10.48 8.79
N ILE A 68 -9.49 10.59 9.54
CA ILE A 68 -10.75 9.90 9.24
C ILE A 68 -11.37 10.47 7.95
N ARG A 69 -11.41 11.80 7.80
CA ARG A 69 -11.92 12.44 6.57
C ARG A 69 -11.13 12.01 5.34
N PHE A 70 -9.81 11.87 5.47
CA PHE A 70 -8.96 11.41 4.39
C PHE A 70 -9.20 9.93 4.06
N ALA A 71 -9.41 9.09 5.08
CA ALA A 71 -9.79 7.70 4.89
C ALA A 71 -11.09 7.56 4.09
N PHE A 72 -12.13 8.33 4.46
CA PHE A 72 -13.36 8.38 3.68
C PHE A 72 -13.15 8.86 2.24
N GLY A 73 -12.21 9.80 2.02
CA GLY A 73 -11.90 10.30 0.68
C GLY A 73 -11.36 9.21 -0.25
N TRP A 74 -10.34 8.46 0.18
CA TRP A 74 -9.78 7.40 -0.68
C TRP A 74 -10.67 6.14 -0.74
N ILE A 75 -11.45 5.84 0.30
CA ILE A 75 -12.48 4.79 0.25
C ILE A 75 -13.56 5.16 -0.77
N GLY A 76 -13.98 6.43 -0.80
CA GLY A 76 -14.91 6.93 -1.81
C GLY A 76 -14.35 6.84 -3.23
N LEU A 77 -13.07 7.15 -3.42
CA LEU A 77 -12.39 6.98 -4.70
C LEU A 77 -12.31 5.50 -5.12
N TRP A 78 -11.97 4.61 -4.19
CA TRP A 78 -11.98 3.17 -4.42
C TRP A 78 -13.36 2.69 -4.85
N LEU A 79 -14.42 3.11 -4.13
CA LEU A 79 -15.79 2.75 -4.45
C LEU A 79 -16.19 3.22 -5.85
N LEU A 80 -15.77 4.43 -6.24
CA LEU A 80 -16.02 4.97 -7.58
C LEU A 80 -15.33 4.14 -8.66
N ILE A 81 -14.07 3.76 -8.46
CA ILE A 81 -13.31 2.91 -9.40
C ILE A 81 -13.98 1.53 -9.54
N VAL A 82 -14.36 0.92 -8.41
CA VAL A 82 -15.03 -0.39 -8.41
C VAL A 82 -16.39 -0.31 -9.09
N ALA A 83 -17.21 0.70 -8.77
CA ALA A 83 -18.52 0.89 -9.39
C ALA A 83 -18.39 1.12 -10.91
N ALA A 84 -17.43 1.95 -11.33
CA ALA A 84 -17.14 2.17 -12.75
C ALA A 84 -16.72 0.85 -13.42
N GLY A 85 -15.83 0.07 -12.81
CA GLY A 85 -15.40 -1.23 -13.34
C GLY A 85 -16.52 -2.27 -13.42
N MET A 86 -17.42 -2.31 -12.42
CA MET A 86 -18.59 -3.19 -12.41
C MET A 86 -19.54 -2.89 -13.59
N VAL A 87 -19.80 -1.61 -13.87
CA VAL A 87 -20.76 -1.17 -14.90
C VAL A 87 -20.17 -1.20 -16.31
N THR A 88 -18.91 -0.82 -16.47
CA THR A 88 -18.31 -0.63 -17.82
C THR A 88 -17.72 -1.90 -18.42
N ARG A 89 -17.36 -2.88 -17.60
CA ARG A 89 -16.68 -4.10 -18.06
C ARG A 89 -17.57 -5.32 -17.95
N THR A 90 -17.44 -6.21 -18.91
CA THR A 90 -17.92 -7.59 -18.85
C THR A 90 -16.82 -8.52 -18.33
N ILE A 91 -17.11 -9.83 -18.29
CA ILE A 91 -16.11 -10.86 -17.95
C ILE A 91 -14.98 -10.84 -19.00
N TRP A 92 -13.72 -10.85 -18.55
CA TRP A 92 -12.54 -10.76 -19.41
C TRP A 92 -11.95 -12.14 -19.78
N PRO A 93 -12.00 -12.56 -21.06
CA PRO A 93 -11.39 -13.82 -21.49
C PRO A 93 -9.86 -13.70 -21.66
N PRO A 94 -9.09 -14.80 -21.51
CA PRO A 94 -9.52 -16.13 -21.12
C PRO A 94 -9.55 -16.36 -19.60
N ASP A 95 -8.93 -15.48 -18.81
CA ASP A 95 -8.62 -15.80 -17.42
C ASP A 95 -9.86 -15.81 -16.52
N GLU A 96 -10.75 -14.82 -16.62
CA GLU A 96 -11.98 -14.78 -15.80
C GLU A 96 -12.97 -15.84 -16.25
N THR A 97 -13.09 -16.05 -17.56
CA THR A 97 -13.94 -17.11 -18.12
C THR A 97 -13.49 -18.48 -17.64
N ARG A 98 -12.18 -18.72 -17.51
CA ARG A 98 -11.65 -19.97 -16.99
C ARG A 98 -11.98 -20.13 -15.50
N LEU A 99 -11.75 -19.10 -14.69
CA LEU A 99 -12.06 -19.16 -13.26
C LEU A 99 -13.56 -19.42 -13.02
N LEU A 100 -14.43 -18.74 -13.77
CA LEU A 100 -15.87 -18.94 -13.70
C LEU A 100 -16.29 -20.32 -14.21
N ALA A 101 -15.67 -20.84 -15.27
CA ALA A 101 -15.96 -22.19 -15.76
C ALA A 101 -15.60 -23.27 -14.72
N LEU A 102 -14.44 -23.14 -14.06
CA LEU A 102 -14.04 -24.02 -12.96
C LEU A 102 -15.04 -23.95 -11.80
N ALA A 103 -15.38 -22.74 -11.35
CA ALA A 103 -16.33 -22.55 -10.25
C ALA A 103 -17.73 -23.07 -10.61
N TRP A 104 -18.19 -22.82 -11.83
CA TRP A 104 -19.47 -23.30 -12.35
C TRP A 104 -19.55 -24.83 -12.32
N ASP A 105 -18.52 -25.49 -12.80
CA ASP A 105 -18.46 -26.94 -12.86
C ASP A 105 -18.46 -27.57 -11.44
N MET A 106 -17.65 -27.02 -10.53
CA MET A 106 -17.66 -27.41 -9.10
C MET A 106 -19.02 -27.20 -8.46
N TRP A 107 -19.70 -26.08 -8.77
CA TRP A 107 -21.04 -25.78 -8.27
C TRP A 107 -22.07 -26.80 -8.75
N HIS A 108 -22.04 -27.19 -10.03
CA HIS A 108 -22.98 -28.14 -10.61
C HIS A 108 -22.77 -29.56 -10.11
N ARG A 109 -21.51 -29.98 -9.93
CA ARG A 109 -21.17 -31.30 -9.43
C ARG A 109 -21.36 -31.43 -7.91
N GLY A 110 -21.41 -30.31 -7.19
CA GLY A 110 -21.40 -30.30 -5.73
C GLY A 110 -20.07 -30.74 -5.12
N ASP A 111 -19.03 -30.91 -5.94
CA ASP A 111 -17.67 -31.27 -5.52
C ASP A 111 -16.80 -30.01 -5.45
N TRP A 112 -16.45 -29.61 -4.23
CA TRP A 112 -15.64 -28.43 -3.96
C TRP A 112 -14.13 -28.73 -3.96
N LEU A 113 -13.74 -29.99 -4.06
CA LEU A 113 -12.34 -30.40 -3.95
C LEU A 113 -11.65 -30.45 -5.31
N THR A 114 -12.34 -30.99 -6.32
CA THR A 114 -11.73 -31.30 -7.62
C THR A 114 -12.18 -30.32 -8.70
N PRO A 115 -11.46 -29.21 -8.99
CA PRO A 115 -11.77 -28.37 -10.14
C PRO A 115 -11.57 -29.13 -11.46
N GLN A 116 -12.52 -29.05 -12.37
CA GLN A 116 -12.40 -29.61 -13.72
C GLN A 116 -12.65 -28.54 -14.78
N LEU A 117 -11.88 -28.60 -15.86
CA LEU A 117 -12.05 -27.76 -17.04
C LEU A 117 -12.27 -28.68 -18.23
N ASN A 118 -13.45 -28.58 -18.87
CA ASN A 118 -13.84 -29.45 -19.98
C ASN A 118 -13.78 -30.96 -19.66
N GLY A 119 -14.13 -31.35 -18.43
CA GLY A 119 -14.13 -32.74 -17.96
C GLY A 119 -12.80 -33.26 -17.44
N GLU A 120 -11.71 -32.50 -17.58
CA GLU A 120 -10.38 -32.89 -17.09
C GLU A 120 -10.02 -32.15 -15.79
N PRO A 121 -9.45 -32.84 -14.77
CA PRO A 121 -8.98 -32.21 -13.54
C PRO A 121 -7.95 -31.10 -13.79
N TRP A 122 -8.14 -29.94 -13.14
CA TRP A 122 -7.31 -28.75 -13.34
C TRP A 122 -6.71 -28.21 -12.05
N PHE A 123 -5.55 -28.73 -11.65
CA PHE A 123 -4.85 -28.34 -10.41
C PHE A 123 -3.70 -27.35 -10.64
N ARG A 124 -3.88 -26.34 -11.51
CA ARG A 124 -2.80 -25.36 -11.78
C ARG A 124 -2.75 -24.17 -10.82
N GLN A 125 -3.86 -23.88 -10.15
CA GLN A 125 -4.00 -22.75 -9.23
C GLN A 125 -4.62 -23.25 -7.92
N GLY A 126 -4.37 -22.54 -6.82
CA GLY A 126 -4.88 -22.92 -5.52
C GLY A 126 -6.42 -22.80 -5.45
N PRO A 127 -7.11 -23.66 -4.67
CA PRO A 127 -8.56 -23.73 -4.64
C PRO A 127 -9.23 -22.57 -3.88
N ALA A 128 -8.47 -21.80 -3.08
CA ALA A 128 -9.02 -20.79 -2.16
C ALA A 128 -9.92 -19.76 -2.87
N THR A 129 -9.52 -19.27 -4.04
CA THR A 129 -10.33 -18.30 -4.80
C THR A 129 -11.63 -18.92 -5.29
N LEU A 130 -11.61 -20.19 -5.73
CA LEU A 130 -12.81 -20.92 -6.15
C LEU A 130 -13.75 -21.14 -4.95
N TRP A 131 -13.22 -21.51 -3.78
CA TRP A 131 -14.02 -21.67 -2.57
C TRP A 131 -14.71 -20.38 -2.12
N LEU A 132 -14.06 -19.23 -2.26
CA LEU A 132 -14.69 -17.93 -1.97
C LEU A 132 -15.81 -17.59 -2.96
N VAL A 133 -15.62 -17.92 -4.25
CA VAL A 133 -16.68 -17.77 -5.26
C VAL A 133 -17.87 -18.66 -4.91
N LEU A 134 -17.63 -19.96 -4.71
CA LEU A 134 -18.67 -20.93 -4.36
C LEU A 134 -19.39 -20.55 -3.07
N SER A 135 -18.65 -20.10 -2.06
CA SER A 135 -19.21 -19.65 -0.78
C SER A 135 -20.17 -18.47 -0.96
N GLY A 136 -19.81 -17.46 -1.74
CA GLY A 136 -20.78 -16.38 -2.00
C GLY A 136 -21.95 -16.81 -2.87
N TRP A 137 -21.78 -17.74 -3.81
CA TRP A 137 -22.93 -18.32 -4.52
C TRP A 137 -23.87 -19.11 -3.60
N GLN A 138 -23.36 -19.77 -2.56
CA GLN A 138 -24.21 -20.42 -1.54
C GLN A 138 -25.11 -19.40 -0.82
N PHE A 139 -24.59 -18.20 -0.49
CA PHE A 139 -25.35 -17.21 0.29
C PHE A 139 -26.14 -16.21 -0.56
N LEU A 140 -25.61 -15.82 -1.71
CA LEU A 140 -26.12 -14.74 -2.57
C LEU A 140 -26.84 -15.28 -3.81
N GLY A 141 -26.83 -16.60 -4.00
CA GLY A 141 -27.27 -17.24 -5.23
C GLY A 141 -26.24 -17.11 -6.35
N LEU A 142 -26.49 -17.86 -7.42
CA LEU A 142 -25.65 -17.85 -8.61
C LEU A 142 -25.74 -16.48 -9.32
N ASN A 143 -24.61 -15.80 -9.45
CA ASN A 143 -24.53 -14.47 -10.07
C ASN A 143 -23.13 -14.19 -10.65
N ASP A 144 -23.02 -13.16 -11.49
CA ASP A 144 -21.79 -12.77 -12.19
C ASP A 144 -21.01 -11.64 -11.49
N TRP A 145 -21.66 -10.87 -10.61
CA TRP A 145 -21.06 -9.73 -9.93
C TRP A 145 -20.22 -10.11 -8.71
N TRP A 146 -20.59 -11.17 -7.97
CA TRP A 146 -19.88 -11.61 -6.78
C TRP A 146 -18.42 -11.99 -7.06
N PRO A 147 -18.10 -12.84 -8.06
CA PRO A 147 -16.72 -13.17 -8.40
C PRO A 147 -15.86 -11.95 -8.73
N ARG A 148 -16.48 -10.89 -9.28
CA ARG A 148 -15.81 -9.63 -9.61
C ARG A 148 -15.69 -8.68 -8.42
N LEU A 149 -16.49 -8.88 -7.38
CA LEU A 149 -16.43 -8.11 -6.13
C LEU A 149 -15.36 -8.64 -5.17
N LEU A 150 -15.07 -9.95 -5.18
CA LEU A 150 -13.96 -10.56 -4.44
C LEU A 150 -12.63 -9.79 -4.56
N PRO A 151 -12.08 -9.58 -5.77
CA PRO A 151 -10.84 -8.84 -5.96
C PRO A 151 -10.96 -7.40 -5.43
N ALA A 152 -12.11 -6.74 -5.57
CA ALA A 152 -12.31 -5.38 -5.08
C ALA A 152 -12.24 -5.32 -3.55
N LEU A 153 -12.88 -6.26 -2.86
CA LEU A 153 -12.82 -6.38 -1.41
C LEU A 153 -11.41 -6.73 -0.93
N GLY A 154 -10.72 -7.64 -1.63
CA GLY A 154 -9.32 -7.93 -1.39
C GLY A 154 -8.44 -6.68 -1.53
N GLY A 155 -8.62 -5.93 -2.62
CA GLY A 155 -7.94 -4.66 -2.87
C GLY A 155 -8.19 -3.64 -1.75
N LEU A 156 -9.43 -3.46 -1.32
CA LEU A 156 -9.75 -2.58 -0.20
C LEU A 156 -9.01 -3.02 1.07
N PHE A 157 -8.99 -4.32 1.34
CA PHE A 157 -8.30 -4.87 2.50
C PHE A 157 -6.78 -4.63 2.42
N VAL A 158 -6.16 -4.79 1.25
CA VAL A 158 -4.74 -4.44 1.04
C VAL A 158 -4.49 -2.95 1.27
N LEU A 159 -5.37 -2.06 0.83
CA LEU A 159 -5.21 -0.61 1.08
C LEU A 159 -5.19 -0.29 2.59
N LEU A 160 -6.07 -0.96 3.35
CA LEU A 160 -6.11 -0.85 4.80
C LEU A 160 -4.84 -1.42 5.44
N LEU A 161 -4.44 -2.63 5.04
CA LEU A 161 -3.21 -3.27 5.54
C LEU A 161 -1.96 -2.45 5.20
N THR A 162 -1.90 -1.84 4.02
CA THR A 162 -0.81 -0.97 3.59
C THR A 162 -0.67 0.22 4.53
N SER A 163 -1.78 0.84 4.92
CA SER A 163 -1.79 1.93 5.91
C SER A 163 -1.29 1.46 7.28
N VAL A 164 -1.75 0.29 7.74
CA VAL A 164 -1.32 -0.30 9.02
C VAL A 164 0.17 -0.64 8.99
N PHE A 165 0.66 -1.21 7.88
CA PHE A 165 2.05 -1.62 7.75
C PHE A 165 2.98 -0.42 7.60
N ALA A 166 2.58 0.60 6.84
CA ALA A 166 3.28 1.88 6.76
C ALA A 166 3.46 2.52 8.15
N HIS A 167 2.44 2.45 9.01
CA HIS A 167 2.56 2.96 10.38
C HIS A 167 3.55 2.17 11.23
N LYS A 168 3.68 0.86 10.99
CA LYS A 168 4.65 0.01 11.69
C LYS A 168 6.09 0.24 11.24
N LEU A 169 6.30 0.56 9.96
CA LEU A 169 7.64 0.82 9.40
C LEU A 169 8.10 2.25 9.68
N TRP A 170 7.21 3.23 9.57
CA TRP A 170 7.52 4.66 9.75
C TRP A 170 6.58 5.30 10.78
N PRO A 171 6.72 4.97 12.07
CA PRO A 171 5.80 5.44 13.12
C PRO A 171 5.77 6.97 13.25
N ASP A 172 6.89 7.64 13.00
CA ASP A 172 7.03 9.09 13.11
C ASP A 172 6.56 9.85 11.86
N GLN A 173 6.48 9.19 10.70
CA GLN A 173 6.13 9.81 9.42
C GLN A 173 4.65 9.62 9.08
N LYS A 174 3.80 10.44 9.70
CA LYS A 174 2.33 10.38 9.51
C LYS A 174 1.88 10.58 8.06
N GLU A 175 2.68 11.29 7.26
CA GLU A 175 2.40 11.52 5.84
C GLU A 175 2.51 10.23 5.03
N VAL A 176 3.50 9.38 5.30
CA VAL A 176 3.66 8.08 4.63
C VAL A 176 2.44 7.20 4.89
N VAL A 177 2.00 7.12 6.15
CA VAL A 177 0.80 6.37 6.54
C VAL A 177 -0.45 6.87 5.82
N ARG A 178 -0.54 8.19 5.61
CA ARG A 178 -1.69 8.83 4.97
C ARG A 178 -1.69 8.60 3.46
N TYR A 179 -0.56 8.79 2.78
CA TYR A 179 -0.51 8.79 1.32
C TYR A 179 -0.24 7.42 0.70
N ALA A 180 0.33 6.46 1.43
CA ALA A 180 0.60 5.11 0.91
C ALA A 180 -0.62 4.42 0.24
N PRO A 181 -1.83 4.35 0.85
CA PRO A 181 -2.99 3.75 0.19
C PRO A 181 -3.43 4.54 -1.05
N VAL A 182 -3.28 5.87 -1.05
CA VAL A 182 -3.68 6.71 -2.19
C VAL A 182 -2.73 6.55 -3.37
N LEU A 183 -1.43 6.45 -3.09
CA LEU A 183 -0.41 6.17 -4.10
C LEU A 183 -0.64 4.79 -4.73
N LEU A 184 -0.97 3.79 -3.92
CA LEU A 184 -1.30 2.45 -4.42
C LEU A 184 -2.58 2.49 -5.26
N LEU A 185 -3.63 3.16 -4.77
CA LEU A 185 -4.90 3.31 -5.48
C LEU A 185 -4.76 4.06 -6.82
N GLY A 186 -3.84 5.03 -6.88
CA GLY A 186 -3.53 5.78 -8.10
C GLY A 186 -2.68 5.02 -9.12
N SER A 187 -2.18 3.82 -8.78
CA SER A 187 -1.46 2.96 -9.72
C SER A 187 -2.42 2.39 -10.76
N ALA A 188 -2.08 2.55 -12.04
CA ALA A 188 -2.88 2.02 -13.15
C ALA A 188 -3.08 0.50 -13.05
N LEU A 189 -2.04 -0.24 -12.62
CA LEU A 189 -2.14 -1.68 -12.39
C LEU A 189 -3.15 -1.98 -11.28
N TRP A 190 -3.10 -1.24 -10.18
CA TRP A 190 -4.01 -1.46 -9.06
C TRP A 190 -5.47 -1.24 -9.46
N ALA A 191 -5.74 -0.13 -10.15
CA ALA A 191 -7.07 0.21 -10.66
C ALA A 191 -7.60 -0.84 -11.63
N MET A 192 -6.74 -1.40 -12.49
CA MET A 192 -7.09 -2.47 -13.42
C MET A 192 -7.50 -3.72 -12.65
N PHE A 193 -6.66 -4.22 -11.73
CA PHE A 193 -6.92 -5.50 -11.04
C PHE A 193 -8.09 -5.46 -10.03
N GLN A 194 -8.58 -4.27 -9.61
CA GLN A 194 -9.68 -4.14 -8.63
C GLN A 194 -10.92 -4.97 -8.98
N THR A 195 -11.25 -5.14 -10.26
CA THR A 195 -12.46 -5.83 -10.69
C THR A 195 -12.17 -7.07 -11.53
N LEU A 196 -10.88 -7.43 -11.69
CA LEU A 196 -10.50 -8.65 -12.39
C LEU A 196 -10.69 -9.85 -11.46
N ALA A 197 -11.59 -10.77 -11.82
CA ALA A 197 -11.92 -11.97 -11.05
C ALA A 197 -10.78 -13.00 -11.12
N LEU A 198 -9.64 -12.63 -10.54
CA LEU A 198 -8.39 -13.38 -10.48
C LEU A 198 -7.98 -13.56 -9.01
N ASP A 199 -7.11 -14.54 -8.79
CA ASP A 199 -6.53 -14.86 -7.48
C ASP A 199 -5.49 -13.82 -7.00
N HIS A 200 -4.98 -12.97 -7.89
CA HIS A 200 -3.88 -12.05 -7.59
C HIS A 200 -4.11 -11.11 -6.41
N LEU A 201 -5.28 -10.47 -6.29
CA LEU A 201 -5.52 -9.53 -5.19
C LEU A 201 -5.64 -10.25 -3.84
N LEU A 202 -6.20 -11.46 -3.84
CA LEU A 202 -6.18 -12.32 -2.66
C LEU A 202 -4.75 -12.75 -2.32
N LEU A 203 -3.93 -13.09 -3.31
CA LEU A 203 -2.52 -13.43 -3.11
C LEU A 203 -1.76 -12.25 -2.50
N VAL A 204 -1.99 -11.03 -2.98
CA VAL A 204 -1.39 -9.80 -2.41
C VAL A 204 -1.85 -9.59 -0.96
N CYS A 205 -3.14 -9.80 -0.64
CA CYS A 205 -3.64 -9.74 0.74
C CYS A 205 -2.85 -10.67 1.67
N VAL A 206 -2.79 -11.96 1.34
CA VAL A 206 -2.18 -12.95 2.22
C VAL A 206 -0.66 -12.78 2.27
N THR A 207 -0.03 -12.39 1.16
CA THR A 207 1.40 -12.06 1.12
C THR A 207 1.72 -10.88 2.04
N LEU A 208 0.94 -9.81 1.99
CA LEU A 208 1.14 -8.65 2.85
C LEU A 208 0.92 -8.99 4.33
N LEU A 209 -0.12 -9.77 4.66
CA LEU A 209 -0.32 -10.29 6.02
C LEU A 209 0.88 -11.12 6.49
N THR A 210 1.38 -12.01 5.63
CA THR A 210 2.56 -12.84 5.94
C THR A 210 3.77 -11.96 6.20
N MET A 211 4.00 -10.94 5.36
CA MET A 211 5.10 -9.99 5.54
C MET A 211 4.98 -9.18 6.85
N MET A 212 3.76 -8.79 7.23
CA MET A 212 3.49 -8.14 8.52
C MET A 212 3.77 -9.08 9.71
N ALA A 213 3.48 -10.37 9.58
CA ALA A 213 3.80 -11.38 10.58
C ALA A 213 5.32 -11.62 10.67
N VAL A 214 6.03 -11.62 9.53
CA VAL A 214 7.51 -11.72 9.48
C VAL A 214 8.12 -10.54 10.21
N TYR A 215 7.66 -9.32 9.92
CA TYR A 215 8.10 -8.11 10.59
C TYR A 215 7.82 -8.14 12.10
N ALA A 216 6.63 -8.60 12.51
CA ALA A 216 6.28 -8.71 13.93
C ALA A 216 7.15 -9.75 14.66
N TYR A 217 7.44 -10.88 14.02
CA TYR A 217 8.31 -11.91 14.57
C TYR A 217 9.78 -11.45 14.64
N ALA A 218 10.22 -10.64 13.66
CA ALA A 218 11.54 -10.00 13.65
C ALA A 218 11.74 -9.08 14.86
N GLY A 219 10.73 -8.28 15.21
CA GLY A 219 10.72 -7.42 16.40
C GLY A 219 10.51 -8.12 17.75
N GLY A 220 10.63 -9.46 17.81
CA GLY A 220 10.56 -10.23 19.06
C GLY A 220 9.16 -10.73 19.45
N GLY A 221 8.14 -10.49 18.63
CA GLY A 221 6.77 -10.96 18.86
C GLY A 221 6.63 -12.47 18.66
N ARG A 222 6.86 -13.28 19.70
CA ARG A 222 6.78 -14.75 19.64
C ARG A 222 5.41 -15.29 19.22
N ALA A 223 4.33 -14.58 19.52
CA ALA A 223 2.98 -14.93 19.09
C ALA A 223 2.80 -14.93 17.56
N ALA A 224 3.70 -14.28 16.80
CA ALA A 224 3.66 -14.28 15.35
C ALA A 224 4.16 -15.60 14.74
N ALA A 225 4.90 -16.44 15.47
CA ALA A 225 5.45 -17.69 14.96
C ALA A 225 4.38 -18.70 14.47
N PRO A 226 3.32 -19.05 15.25
CA PRO A 226 2.27 -19.93 14.76
C PRO A 226 1.45 -19.29 13.62
N VAL A 227 1.24 -17.98 13.69
CA VAL A 227 0.49 -17.23 12.66
C VAL A 227 1.23 -17.27 11.32
N LEU A 228 2.56 -17.25 11.33
CA LEU A 228 3.38 -17.35 10.12
C LEU A 228 3.13 -18.66 9.35
N GLY A 229 3.11 -19.81 10.02
CA GLY A 229 2.86 -21.10 9.34
C GLY A 229 1.48 -21.15 8.68
N ILE A 230 0.45 -20.65 9.36
CA ILE A 230 -0.91 -20.57 8.83
C ILE A 230 -0.97 -19.65 7.61
N LEU A 231 -0.35 -18.46 7.68
CA LEU A 231 -0.37 -17.49 6.58
C LEU A 231 0.45 -17.95 5.36
N ILE A 232 1.55 -18.68 5.58
CA ILE A 232 2.30 -19.32 4.49
C ILE A 232 1.43 -20.37 3.80
N GLY A 233 0.79 -21.26 4.56
CA GLY A 233 -0.13 -22.26 4.00
C GLY A 233 -1.28 -21.61 3.23
N MET A 234 -1.88 -20.57 3.79
CA MET A 234 -2.94 -19.79 3.13
C MET A 234 -2.43 -19.12 1.84
N SER A 235 -1.19 -18.61 1.83
CA SER A 235 -0.59 -18.01 0.62
C SER A 235 -0.40 -19.05 -0.48
N MET A 236 0.05 -20.25 -0.11
CA MET A 236 0.19 -21.38 -1.03
C MET A 236 -1.17 -21.90 -1.54
N LEU A 237 -2.20 -21.87 -0.70
CA LEU A 237 -3.56 -22.25 -1.09
C LEU A 237 -4.21 -21.26 -2.06
N VAL A 238 -3.72 -20.03 -2.13
CA VAL A 238 -4.18 -19.03 -3.10
C VAL A 238 -3.35 -19.10 -4.37
N GLY A 239 -2.05 -18.84 -4.28
CA GLY A 239 -1.17 -18.69 -5.46
C GLY A 239 -0.25 -19.87 -5.76
N GLY A 240 -0.42 -20.99 -5.04
CA GLY A 240 0.49 -22.13 -5.12
C GLY A 240 1.87 -21.86 -4.51
N PRO A 241 2.85 -22.76 -4.75
CA PRO A 241 4.22 -22.62 -4.24
C PRO A 241 4.92 -21.32 -4.67
N VAL A 242 4.49 -20.71 -5.79
CA VAL A 242 5.02 -19.42 -6.28
C VAL A 242 4.83 -18.30 -5.25
N ALA A 243 3.82 -18.39 -4.39
CA ALA A 243 3.61 -17.42 -3.32
C ALA A 243 4.83 -17.28 -2.38
N LEU A 244 5.62 -18.34 -2.21
CA LEU A 244 6.83 -18.33 -1.41
C LEU A 244 7.91 -17.41 -1.98
N VAL A 245 7.93 -17.19 -3.30
CA VAL A 245 8.91 -16.29 -3.96
C VAL A 245 8.82 -14.88 -3.39
N TYR A 246 7.63 -14.43 -3.00
CA TYR A 246 7.44 -13.07 -2.47
C TYR A 246 7.82 -12.91 -0.99
N VAL A 247 7.78 -14.00 -0.22
CA VAL A 247 7.97 -13.96 1.25
C VAL A 247 9.34 -14.50 1.67
N MET A 248 9.83 -15.55 1.00
CA MET A 248 11.08 -16.21 1.34
C MET A 248 12.30 -15.30 1.35
N PRO A 249 12.50 -14.39 0.36
CA PRO A 249 13.65 -13.49 0.39
C PRO A 249 13.71 -12.66 1.66
N ALA A 250 12.57 -12.13 2.12
CA ALA A 250 12.49 -11.37 3.36
C ALA A 250 12.82 -12.23 4.60
N MET A 251 12.35 -13.48 4.64
CA MET A 251 12.64 -14.41 5.74
C MET A 251 14.09 -14.88 5.77
N LEU A 252 14.68 -15.17 4.61
CA LEU A 252 16.05 -15.68 4.51
C LEU A 252 17.08 -14.58 4.78
N LEU A 253 16.82 -13.38 4.27
CA LEU A 253 17.67 -12.20 4.42
C LEU A 253 17.39 -11.41 5.69
N ALA A 254 16.64 -11.99 6.64
CA ALA A 254 16.37 -11.40 7.95
C ALA A 254 17.61 -10.84 8.66
N PRO A 255 18.82 -11.47 8.60
CA PRO A 255 20.03 -10.89 9.18
C PRO A 255 20.45 -9.53 8.63
N LEU A 256 20.02 -9.17 7.41
CA LEU A 256 20.40 -7.90 6.77
C LEU A 256 19.52 -6.72 7.20
N TRP A 257 18.33 -6.98 7.74
CA TRP A 257 17.35 -5.92 8.03
C TRP A 257 16.74 -5.99 9.43
N ALA A 258 16.72 -7.16 10.07
CA ALA A 258 16.16 -7.33 11.41
C ALA A 258 17.25 -7.29 12.49
N HIS A 259 17.10 -6.40 13.46
CA HIS A 259 17.92 -6.37 14.66
C HIS A 259 17.23 -7.21 15.74
N ARG A 260 17.85 -8.30 16.17
CA ARG A 260 17.33 -9.16 17.25
C ARG A 260 18.15 -8.96 18.51
N ASP A 261 17.49 -8.51 19.58
CA ASP A 261 18.06 -8.51 20.92
C ASP A 261 18.29 -9.97 21.35
N GLY A 262 19.47 -10.27 21.90
CA GLY A 262 20.11 -11.60 22.00
C GLY A 262 19.39 -12.75 22.72
N LYS A 263 18.08 -12.68 22.97
CA LYS A 263 17.26 -13.74 23.59
C LYS A 263 16.83 -14.86 22.63
N SER A 264 16.98 -14.66 21.32
CA SER A 264 16.64 -15.65 20.28
C SER A 264 17.62 -15.51 19.12
N GLY A 265 18.60 -16.40 19.07
CA GLY A 265 19.58 -16.44 17.98
C GLY A 265 18.96 -16.78 16.63
N TRP A 266 19.73 -16.58 15.56
CA TRP A 266 19.31 -16.87 14.18
C TRP A 266 18.94 -18.34 13.94
N SER A 267 19.47 -19.27 14.74
CA SER A 267 19.07 -20.69 14.68
C SER A 267 17.58 -20.88 15.00
N ALA A 268 17.06 -20.19 16.01
CA ALA A 268 15.64 -20.24 16.36
C ALA A 268 14.77 -19.61 15.27
N TRP A 269 15.24 -18.54 14.63
CA TRP A 269 14.57 -17.92 13.49
C TRP A 269 14.42 -18.91 12.33
N TYR A 270 15.53 -19.47 11.84
CA TYR A 270 15.48 -20.42 10.74
C TYR A 270 14.74 -21.71 11.12
N GLY A 271 14.78 -22.14 12.38
CA GLY A 271 13.95 -23.22 12.89
C GLY A 271 12.45 -22.92 12.79
N THR A 272 12.02 -21.70 13.15
CA THR A 272 10.62 -21.29 12.98
C THR A 272 10.21 -21.11 11.53
N VAL A 273 11.09 -20.60 10.67
CA VAL A 273 10.84 -20.50 9.23
C VAL A 273 10.66 -21.89 8.63
N LEU A 274 11.54 -22.83 8.96
CA LEU A 274 11.43 -24.22 8.52
C LEU A 274 10.12 -24.85 9.01
N LEU A 275 9.78 -24.68 10.28
CA LEU A 275 8.53 -25.19 10.84
C LEU A 275 7.31 -24.57 10.12
N ALA A 276 7.33 -23.27 9.86
CA ALA A 276 6.26 -22.56 9.17
C ALA A 276 6.11 -23.06 7.72
N LEU A 277 7.20 -23.37 7.04
CA LEU A 277 7.19 -23.99 5.71
C LEU A 277 6.62 -25.41 5.74
N VAL A 278 6.98 -26.22 6.73
CA VAL A 278 6.43 -27.58 6.90
C VAL A 278 4.93 -27.52 7.16
N ILE A 279 4.48 -26.62 8.06
CA ILE A 279 3.05 -26.40 8.33
C ILE A 279 2.34 -25.93 7.06
N GLY A 280 2.91 -24.96 6.35
CA GLY A 280 2.32 -24.42 5.13
C GLY A 280 2.22 -25.44 4.00
N ALA A 281 3.27 -26.25 3.79
CA ALA A 281 3.26 -27.34 2.83
C ALA A 281 2.26 -28.45 3.23
N GLY A 282 2.16 -28.77 4.52
CA GLY A 282 1.17 -29.71 5.03
C GLY A 282 -0.26 -29.23 4.78
N LEU A 283 -0.55 -27.95 5.02
CA LEU A 283 -1.86 -27.35 4.72
C LEU A 283 -2.18 -27.28 3.23
N TRP A 284 -1.17 -27.16 2.37
CA TRP A 284 -1.36 -27.14 0.92
C TRP A 284 -1.58 -28.55 0.35
N LEU A 285 -1.03 -29.58 0.98
CA LEU A 285 -1.17 -30.98 0.57
C LEU A 285 -2.39 -31.69 1.18
N ALA A 286 -2.97 -31.14 2.26
CA ALA A 286 -4.14 -31.67 2.95
C ALA A 286 -5.44 -31.30 2.24
#